data_AF-A0A8T3RZV4-F1
#
_entry.id   AF-A0A8T3RZV4-F1
#
_cell.length_a   1.000
_cell.length_b   1.000
_cell.length_c   1.000
_cell.angle_alpha   90.00
_cell.angle_beta   90.00
_cell.angle_gamma   90.00
#
_symmetry.space_group_name_H-M   'P 1'
#
loop_
_entity.id
_entity.type
_entity.pdbx_description
1 polymer ?
#
loop_
_entity_poly.entity_id
_entity_poly.type
_entity_poly.pdbx_seq_one_letter_code
_entity_poly.pdbx_strand_id
1 'polypeptide(L)'
;MDKTIAMPRLETIRLEKWHRYLLYLASLGLMVTGIAWLWFHYFDRLEDEYGSMPHPLEYVVLQWHGVWAFLFIFLFGSLLNGHMRQAWALGRNRIAGSLLLTNLLILTVTACLLYYASHEMLRDYASVVHWLAGLLAGVCLPLHIMLGRK
;
A
#
# COMPACT_ATOMS: atom_id res chain seq x y z
N MET A 1 -11.82 -31.94 -39.74
CA MET A 1 -11.48 -30.63 -39.15
C MET A 1 -11.50 -30.78 -37.65
N ASP A 2 -10.34 -31.13 -37.08
CA ASP A 2 -10.14 -31.28 -35.65
C ASP A 2 -9.99 -29.87 -35.03
N LYS A 3 -11.01 -29.42 -34.31
CA LYS A 3 -10.93 -28.20 -33.50
C LYS A 3 -10.33 -28.61 -32.17
N THR A 4 -9.01 -28.61 -32.09
CA THR A 4 -8.30 -28.56 -30.81
C THR A 4 -8.73 -27.28 -30.10
N ILE A 5 -9.67 -27.41 -29.17
CA ILE A 5 -10.02 -26.36 -28.22
C ILE A 5 -8.75 -26.11 -27.42
N ALA A 6 -8.03 -25.03 -27.75
CA ALA A 6 -6.94 -24.55 -26.94
C ALA A 6 -7.51 -24.25 -25.55
N MET A 7 -7.29 -25.18 -24.62
CA MET A 7 -7.56 -24.95 -23.20
C MET A 7 -6.87 -23.63 -22.84
N PRO A 8 -7.59 -22.61 -22.36
CA PRO A 8 -6.98 -21.34 -22.01
C PRO A 8 -5.84 -21.66 -21.06
N ARG A 9 -4.63 -21.26 -21.47
CA ARG A 9 -3.42 -21.48 -20.69
C ARG A 9 -3.75 -20.99 -19.30
N LEU A 10 -3.79 -21.88 -18.31
CA LEU A 10 -3.97 -21.51 -16.91
C LEU A 10 -2.73 -20.69 -16.58
N GLU A 11 -2.80 -19.38 -16.83
CA GLU A 11 -1.77 -18.44 -16.43
C GLU A 11 -1.54 -18.71 -14.94
N THR A 12 -0.30 -19.01 -14.60
CA THR A 12 0.04 -19.23 -13.22
C THR A 12 -0.21 -17.90 -12.50
N ILE A 13 -0.95 -17.91 -11.40
CA ILE A 13 -1.20 -16.73 -10.52
C ILE A 13 0.12 -16.06 -10.03
N ARG A 14 1.27 -16.67 -10.31
CA ARG A 14 2.61 -16.17 -10.01
C ARG A 14 2.95 -14.96 -10.87
N LEU A 15 3.35 -13.90 -10.19
CA LEU A 15 3.92 -12.71 -10.80
C LEU A 15 5.31 -12.98 -11.36
N GLU A 16 5.61 -12.32 -12.47
CA GLU A 16 6.97 -12.23 -13.00
C GLU A 16 7.92 -11.65 -11.95
N LYS A 17 9.18 -12.13 -11.96
CA LYS A 17 10.14 -11.82 -10.89
C LYS A 17 10.36 -10.32 -10.74
N TRP A 18 10.54 -9.61 -11.85
CA TRP A 18 10.79 -8.16 -11.85
C TRP A 18 9.63 -7.38 -11.22
N HIS A 19 8.40 -7.71 -11.61
CA HIS A 19 7.19 -7.03 -11.13
C HIS A 19 7.01 -7.25 -9.63
N ARG A 20 7.25 -8.47 -9.17
CA ARG A 20 7.24 -8.80 -7.74
C ARG A 20 8.29 -8.03 -6.95
N TYR A 21 9.52 -7.91 -7.46
CA TYR A 21 10.58 -7.15 -6.78
C TYR A 21 10.26 -5.65 -6.73
N LEU A 22 9.71 -5.08 -7.79
CA LEU A 22 9.28 -3.67 -7.80
C LEU A 22 8.15 -3.42 -6.81
N LEU A 23 7.19 -4.33 -6.68
CA LEU A 23 6.14 -4.24 -5.66
C LEU A 23 6.72 -4.27 -4.25
N TYR A 24 7.67 -5.18 -3.98
CA TYR A 24 8.34 -5.23 -2.67
C TYR A 24 9.13 -3.96 -2.38
N LEU A 25 9.85 -3.43 -3.38
CA LEU A 25 10.59 -2.18 -3.24
C LEU A 25 9.65 -1.01 -2.96
N ALA A 26 8.55 -0.89 -3.70
CA ALA A 26 7.57 0.18 -3.51
C ALA A 26 6.87 0.07 -2.15
N SER A 27 6.45 -1.13 -1.75
CA SER A 27 5.86 -1.36 -0.42
C SER A 27 6.85 -1.07 0.72
N LEU A 28 8.12 -1.44 0.56
CA LEU A 28 9.16 -1.13 1.54
C LEU A 28 9.42 0.38 1.61
N GLY A 29 9.51 1.05 0.46
CA GLY A 29 9.67 2.50 0.38
C GLY A 29 8.54 3.24 1.08
N LEU A 30 7.28 2.83 0.86
CA LEU A 30 6.11 3.35 1.57
C LEU A 30 6.21 3.14 3.08
N MET A 31 6.57 1.94 3.52
CA MET A 31 6.67 1.63 4.95
C MET A 31 7.77 2.43 5.63
N VAL A 32 8.97 2.45 5.05
CA VAL A 32 10.13 3.17 5.60
C VAL A 32 9.85 4.67 5.68
N THR A 33 9.31 5.26 4.61
CA THR A 33 8.96 6.68 4.62
C THR A 33 7.80 7.00 5.57
N GLY A 34 6.79 6.13 5.69
CA GLY A 34 5.70 6.31 6.66
C GLY A 34 6.18 6.25 8.11
N ILE A 35 7.06 5.29 8.45
CA ILE A 35 7.67 5.19 9.78
C ILE A 35 8.57 6.40 10.06
N ALA A 36 9.38 6.82 9.07
CA ALA A 36 10.22 8.01 9.22
C ALA A 36 9.37 9.27 9.45
N TRP A 37 8.23 9.40 8.78
CA TRP A 37 7.30 10.51 9.03
C TRP A 37 6.76 10.48 10.47
N LEU A 38 6.31 9.31 10.95
CA LEU A 38 5.85 9.17 12.34
C LEU A 38 6.93 9.56 13.35
N TRP A 39 8.19 9.20 13.09
CA TRP A 39 9.32 9.58 13.91
C TRP A 39 9.48 11.11 13.98
N PHE A 40 9.57 11.78 12.83
CA PHE A 40 9.75 13.23 12.78
C PHE A 40 8.55 14.00 13.34
N HIS A 41 7.34 13.51 13.07
CA HIS A 41 6.11 14.18 13.46
C HIS A 41 5.88 14.17 14.98
N TYR A 42 6.21 13.06 15.65
CA TYR A 42 5.92 12.85 17.07
C TYR A 42 7.14 12.97 18.00
N PHE A 43 8.36 12.66 17.55
CA PHE A 43 9.53 12.53 18.43
C PHE A 43 10.65 13.54 18.17
N ASP A 44 10.71 14.16 17.00
CA ASP A 44 11.85 15.00 16.59
C ASP A 44 11.39 16.40 16.15
N ARG A 45 10.46 16.99 16.91
CA ARG A 45 9.98 18.35 16.66
C ARG A 45 11.02 19.37 17.15
N LEU A 46 11.21 20.44 16.38
CA LEU A 46 12.11 21.52 16.76
C LEU A 46 11.36 22.49 17.69
N GLU A 47 11.99 22.93 18.76
CA GLU A 47 11.46 23.99 19.63
C GLU A 47 12.11 25.32 19.23
N ASP A 48 11.30 26.35 19.02
CA ASP A 48 11.75 27.73 18.83
C ASP A 48 11.07 28.68 19.84
N GLU A 49 11.41 29.97 19.75
CA GLU A 49 10.90 31.00 20.68
C GLU A 49 9.38 31.24 20.53
N TYR A 50 8.74 30.72 19.48
CA TYR A 50 7.33 30.89 19.15
C TYR A 50 6.51 29.60 19.25
N GLY A 51 7.14 28.44 19.47
CA GLY A 51 6.47 27.17 19.72
C GLY A 51 7.20 25.96 19.12
N SER A 52 6.47 24.86 18.93
CA SER A 52 7.01 23.65 18.27
C SER A 52 6.85 23.73 16.76
N MET A 53 7.95 23.67 16.03
CA MET A 53 7.99 23.65 14.57
C MET A 53 8.23 22.22 14.04
N PRO A 54 7.60 21.82 12.92
CA PRO A 54 7.90 20.56 12.24
C PRO A 54 9.39 20.46 11.85
N HIS A 55 9.95 19.26 11.92
CA HIS A 55 11.31 19.01 11.44
C HIS A 55 11.39 19.19 9.91
N PRO A 56 12.43 19.81 9.32
CA PRO A 56 12.53 20.00 7.87
C PRO A 56 12.47 18.70 7.06
N LEU A 57 12.96 17.59 7.64
CA LEU A 57 12.90 16.28 7.01
C LEU A 57 11.49 15.70 6.97
N GLU A 58 10.55 16.17 7.79
CA GLU A 58 9.17 15.72 7.75
C GLU A 58 8.56 15.94 6.35
N TYR A 59 8.79 17.13 5.79
CA TYR A 59 8.35 17.47 4.43
C TYR A 59 9.04 16.60 3.37
N VAL A 60 10.37 16.42 3.47
CA VAL A 60 11.15 15.62 2.51
C VAL A 60 10.68 14.17 2.50
N VAL A 61 10.42 13.59 3.67
CA VAL A 61 9.93 12.22 3.78
C VAL A 61 8.52 12.08 3.18
N LEU A 62 7.63 13.05 3.38
CA LEU A 62 6.31 13.06 2.75
C LEU A 62 6.38 13.11 1.22
N GLN A 63 7.30 13.90 0.65
CA GLN A 63 7.51 13.93 -0.80
C GLN A 63 7.90 12.55 -1.34
N TRP A 64 8.87 11.91 -0.70
CA TRP A 64 9.29 10.55 -1.07
C TRP A 64 8.17 9.52 -0.86
N HIS A 65 7.38 9.66 0.21
CA HIS A 65 6.22 8.81 0.45
C HIS A 65 5.23 8.89 -0.73
N GLY A 66 4.95 10.11 -1.21
CA GLY A 66 4.12 10.33 -2.40
C GLY A 66 4.69 9.67 -3.67
N VAL A 67 6.00 9.79 -3.91
CA VAL A 67 6.67 9.12 -5.05
C VAL A 67 6.50 7.60 -4.98
N TRP A 68 6.75 7.00 -3.81
CA TRP A 68 6.56 5.56 -3.61
C TRP A 68 5.10 5.15 -3.75
N ALA A 69 4.15 5.99 -3.33
CA ALA A 69 2.72 5.75 -3.48
C ALA A 69 2.30 5.69 -4.95
N PHE A 70 2.74 6.62 -5.78
CA PHE A 70 2.46 6.59 -7.21
C PHE A 70 3.02 5.33 -7.88
N LEU A 71 4.26 4.97 -7.57
CA LEU A 71 4.86 3.73 -8.08
C LEU A 71 4.07 2.50 -7.63
N PHE A 72 3.67 2.44 -6.35
CA PHE A 72 2.90 1.33 -5.81
C PHE A 72 1.53 1.21 -6.49
N ILE A 73 0.78 2.30 -6.63
CA ILE A 73 -0.55 2.28 -7.26
C ILE A 73 -0.45 1.85 -8.73
N PHE A 74 0.54 2.36 -9.46
CA PHE A 74 0.79 1.96 -10.85
C PHE A 74 1.03 0.44 -10.98
N LEU A 75 1.89 -0.11 -10.12
CA LEU A 75 2.18 -1.55 -10.12
C LEU A 75 1.00 -2.38 -9.60
N PHE A 76 0.30 -1.90 -8.57
CA PHE A 76 -0.83 -2.58 -7.95
C PHE A 76 -2.01 -2.72 -8.92
N GLY A 77 -2.29 -1.70 -9.74
CA GLY A 77 -3.36 -1.74 -10.73
C GLY A 77 -3.24 -2.93 -11.71
N SER A 78 -2.02 -3.31 -12.07
CA SER A 78 -1.76 -4.48 -12.92
C SER A 78 -2.08 -5.83 -12.24
N LEU A 79 -2.14 -5.89 -10.90
CA LEU A 79 -2.46 -7.11 -10.14
C LEU A 79 -3.95 -7.45 -10.15
N LEU A 80 -4.82 -6.47 -10.37
CA LEU A 80 -6.27 -6.64 -10.26
C LEU A 80 -6.80 -7.71 -11.25
N ASN A 81 -6.32 -7.68 -12.49
CA ASN A 81 -6.77 -8.60 -13.53
C ASN A 81 -6.01 -9.93 -13.55
N GLY A 82 -4.68 -9.90 -13.42
CA GLY A 82 -3.86 -11.11 -13.53
C GLY A 82 -3.84 -11.93 -12.23
N HIS A 83 -3.57 -11.29 -11.10
CA HIS A 83 -3.39 -12.00 -9.84
C HIS A 83 -4.72 -12.20 -9.11
N MET A 84 -5.48 -11.11 -8.91
CA MET A 84 -6.64 -11.12 -8.03
C MET A 84 -7.83 -11.86 -8.63
N ARG A 85 -8.18 -11.55 -9.90
CA ARG A 85 -9.26 -12.24 -10.61
C ARG A 85 -9.03 -13.74 -10.71
N GLN A 86 -7.80 -14.18 -11.02
CA GLN A 86 -7.47 -15.60 -11.14
C GLN A 86 -7.46 -16.30 -9.78
N ALA A 87 -6.87 -15.69 -8.74
CA ALA A 87 -6.89 -16.23 -7.37
C ALA A 87 -8.33 -16.39 -6.85
N TRP A 88 -9.18 -15.40 -7.15
CA TRP A 88 -10.60 -15.52 -6.85
C TRP A 88 -11.27 -16.58 -7.69
N ALA A 89 -11.09 -16.68 -9.00
CA ALA A 89 -11.69 -17.78 -9.76
C ALA A 89 -11.32 -19.17 -9.18
N LEU A 90 -10.08 -19.33 -8.72
CA LEU A 90 -9.54 -20.59 -8.21
C LEU A 90 -9.74 -20.85 -6.70
N GLY A 91 -10.40 -19.97 -5.96
CA GLY A 91 -10.63 -20.21 -4.52
C GLY A 91 -9.42 -19.97 -3.62
N ARG A 92 -8.29 -19.49 -4.18
CA ARG A 92 -7.01 -19.47 -3.47
C ARG A 92 -6.81 -18.18 -2.71
N ASN A 93 -6.45 -18.32 -1.43
CA ASN A 93 -6.03 -17.21 -0.55
C ASN A 93 -7.00 -16.00 -0.54
N ARG A 94 -8.30 -16.24 -0.78
CA ARG A 94 -9.28 -15.17 -0.99
C ARG A 94 -9.44 -14.29 0.25
N ILE A 95 -9.44 -14.89 1.45
CA ILE A 95 -9.65 -14.17 2.71
C ILE A 95 -8.50 -13.18 2.95
N ALA A 96 -7.25 -13.66 2.96
CA ALA A 96 -6.10 -12.78 3.19
C ALA A 96 -5.94 -11.74 2.07
N GLY A 97 -6.22 -12.12 0.82
CA GLY A 97 -6.24 -11.19 -0.31
C GLY A 97 -7.30 -10.10 -0.16
N SER A 98 -8.52 -10.45 0.24
CA SER A 98 -9.59 -9.47 0.47
C SER A 98 -9.29 -8.55 1.65
N LEU A 99 -8.75 -9.07 2.76
CA LEU A 99 -8.33 -8.24 3.90
C LEU A 99 -7.25 -7.23 3.50
N LEU A 100 -6.24 -7.68 2.73
CA LEU A 100 -5.22 -6.78 2.21
C LEU A 100 -5.81 -5.74 1.26
N LEU A 101 -6.68 -6.13 0.33
CA LEU A 101 -7.36 -5.21 -0.59
C LEU A 101 -8.18 -4.16 0.16
N THR A 102 -8.96 -4.57 1.16
CA THR A 102 -9.73 -3.64 2.00
C THR A 102 -8.82 -2.66 2.72
N ASN A 103 -7.70 -3.13 3.29
CA ASN A 103 -6.74 -2.25 3.95
C ASN A 103 -6.10 -1.24 2.97
N LEU A 104 -5.77 -1.66 1.75
CA LEU A 104 -5.25 -0.77 0.70
C LEU A 104 -6.30 0.26 0.24
N LEU A 105 -7.58 -0.11 0.22
CA LEU A 105 -8.68 0.82 -0.05
C LEU A 105 -8.82 1.88 1.06
N ILE A 106 -8.73 1.46 2.33
CA ILE A 106 -8.74 2.39 3.48
C ILE A 106 -7.57 3.38 3.36
N LEU A 107 -6.36 2.89 3.06
CA LEU A 107 -5.18 3.73 2.81
C LEU A 107 -5.41 4.73 1.68
N THR A 108 -6.01 4.28 0.57
CA THR A 108 -6.29 5.14 -0.60
C THR A 108 -7.30 6.23 -0.25
N VAL A 109 -8.41 5.89 0.41
CA VAL A 109 -9.46 6.85 0.79
C VAL A 109 -8.92 7.86 1.79
N THR A 110 -8.20 7.40 2.82
CA THR A 110 -7.61 8.30 3.82
C THR A 110 -6.53 9.20 3.23
N ALA A 111 -5.73 8.73 2.27
CA ALA A 111 -4.79 9.58 1.54
C ALA A 111 -5.53 10.68 0.74
N CYS A 112 -6.62 10.33 0.05
CA CYS A 112 -7.45 11.33 -0.64
C CYS A 112 -8.02 12.36 0.34
N LEU A 113 -8.50 11.93 1.50
CA LEU A 113 -8.99 12.83 2.54
C LEU A 113 -7.87 13.75 3.05
N LEU A 114 -6.67 13.22 3.29
CA LEU A 114 -5.52 14.02 3.71
C LEU A 114 -5.15 15.10 2.68
N TYR A 115 -5.32 14.80 1.39
CA TYR A 115 -4.98 15.73 0.31
C TYR A 115 -6.07 16.76 0.00
N TYR A 116 -7.34 16.39 0.14
CA TYR A 116 -8.46 17.19 -0.36
C TYR A 116 -9.47 17.64 0.70
N ALA A 117 -9.44 17.09 1.92
CA ALA A 117 -10.37 17.51 2.97
C ALA A 117 -10.03 18.92 3.47
N SER A 118 -11.00 19.83 3.38
CA SER A 118 -10.90 21.19 3.94
C SER A 118 -11.20 21.25 5.44
N HIS A 119 -11.97 20.27 5.96
CA HIS A 119 -12.34 20.24 7.37
C HIS A 119 -11.24 19.59 8.22
N GLU A 120 -10.69 20.34 9.18
CA GLU A 120 -9.54 19.92 10.00
C GLU A 120 -9.79 18.61 10.75
N MET A 121 -10.93 18.51 11.44
CA MET A 121 -11.30 17.28 12.16
C MET A 121 -11.31 16.02 11.26
N LEU A 122 -11.77 16.14 10.00
CA LEU A 122 -11.77 15.02 9.07
C LEU A 122 -10.34 14.63 8.66
N ARG A 123 -9.47 15.62 8.48
CA ARG A 123 -8.05 15.43 8.17
C ARG A 123 -7.32 14.76 9.33
N ASP A 124 -7.63 15.13 10.58
CA ASP A 124 -7.02 14.53 11.77
C ASP A 124 -7.41 13.06 11.93
N TYR A 125 -8.71 12.74 11.80
CA TYR A 125 -9.15 11.34 11.80
C TYR A 125 -8.55 10.56 10.64
N ALA A 126 -8.50 11.14 9.44
CA ALA A 126 -7.89 10.51 8.28
C ALA A 126 -6.40 10.23 8.53
N SER A 127 -5.66 11.15 9.14
CA SER A 127 -4.25 10.97 9.52
C SER A 127 -4.08 9.76 10.42
N VAL A 128 -4.86 9.69 11.50
CA VAL A 128 -4.78 8.58 12.47
C VAL A 128 -5.09 7.24 11.82
N VAL A 129 -6.18 7.17 11.05
CA VAL A 129 -6.56 5.94 10.36
C VAL A 129 -5.51 5.56 9.30
N HIS A 130 -4.94 6.53 8.59
CA HIS A 130 -3.96 6.29 7.54
C HIS A 130 -2.70 5.61 8.08
N TRP A 131 -2.09 6.16 9.14
CA TRP A 131 -0.85 5.57 9.66
C TRP A 131 -1.10 4.23 10.35
N LEU A 132 -2.23 4.05 11.06
CA LEU A 132 -2.61 2.76 11.64
C LEU A 132 -2.82 1.69 10.55
N ALA A 133 -3.55 2.02 9.49
CA ALA A 133 -3.75 1.14 8.35
C ALA A 133 -2.42 0.85 7.61
N GLY A 134 -1.49 1.81 7.60
CA GLY A 134 -0.15 1.66 7.04
C GLY A 134 0.66 0.61 7.78
N LEU A 135 0.71 0.69 9.12
CA LEU A 135 1.35 -0.32 9.96
C LEU A 135 0.70 -1.70 9.79
N LEU A 136 -0.65 -1.73 9.73
CA LEU A 136 -1.39 -2.96 9.49
C LEU A 136 -1.04 -3.57 8.13
N ALA A 137 -0.83 -2.76 7.09
CA ALA A 137 -0.40 -3.23 5.77
C ALA A 137 0.96 -3.94 5.84
N GLY A 138 1.86 -3.46 6.70
CA GLY A 138 3.16 -4.08 6.99
C GLY A 138 3.07 -5.51 7.52
N VAL A 139 1.94 -5.86 8.14
CA VAL A 139 1.67 -7.21 8.65
C VAL A 139 0.82 -8.01 7.65
N CYS A 140 -0.24 -7.41 7.12
CA CYS A 140 -1.16 -8.07 6.19
C CYS A 140 -0.48 -8.52 4.89
N LEU A 141 0.45 -7.74 4.35
CA LEU A 141 1.13 -8.09 3.10
C LEU A 141 2.02 -9.35 3.26
N PRO A 142 2.94 -9.45 4.24
CA PRO A 142 3.67 -10.69 4.51
C PRO A 142 2.74 -11.89 4.76
N LEU A 143 1.69 -11.72 5.57
CA LEU A 143 0.73 -12.79 5.85
C LEU A 143 0.03 -13.28 4.57
N HIS A 144 -0.44 -12.35 3.72
CA HIS A 144 -1.00 -12.70 2.41
C HIS A 144 -0.02 -13.50 1.57
N ILE A 145 1.26 -13.11 1.52
CA ILE A 145 2.31 -13.83 0.78
C ILE A 145 2.55 -15.23 1.36
N MET A 146 2.66 -15.35 2.68
CA MET A 146 2.91 -16.63 3.36
C MET A 146 1.76 -17.61 3.16
N LEU A 147 0.51 -17.14 3.28
CA LEU A 147 -0.69 -17.96 3.09
C LEU A 147 -0.91 -18.33 1.62
N GLY A 148 -0.54 -17.45 0.67
CA GLY A 148 -0.66 -17.71 -0.77
C GLY A 148 0.41 -18.63 -1.35
N ARG A 149 1.47 -18.94 -0.59
CA ARG A 149 2.51 -19.92 -0.97
C ARG A 149 2.12 -21.36 -0.68
N LYS A 150 1.06 -21.58 0.12
CA LYS A 150 0.47 -22.90 0.39
C LYS A 150 -0.49 -23.29 -0.75
#